data_AF-A0A2D7C1S6-F1
#
_entry.id   AF-A0A2D7C1S6-F1
#
_cell.length_a   1.000
_cell.length_b   1.000
_cell.length_c   1.000
_cell.angle_alpha   90.00
_cell.angle_beta   90.00
_cell.angle_gamma   90.00
#
_symmetry.space_group_name_H-M   'P 1'
#
loop_
_entity.id
_entity.type
_entity.pdbx_description
1 polymer ?
#
loop_
_entity_poly.entity_id
_entity_poly.type
_entity_poly.pdbx_seq_one_letter_code
_entity_poly.pdbx_strand_id
1 'polypeptide(L)' 'VLIFAGLTVYDTQRIKSQYFMVQGSALEESTAVMGAIALYLNFVNLFQFLLMFLGNRE' A
#
# COMPACT_ATOMS: atom_id res chain seq x y z
N VAL A 1 9.27 6.81 10.35
CA VAL A 1 8.21 7.02 9.32
C VAL A 1 8.73 6.95 7.88
N LEU A 2 9.90 7.49 7.55
CA LEU A 2 10.53 7.30 6.22
C LEU A 2 10.67 5.83 5.80
N ILE A 3 10.95 4.93 6.75
CA ILE A 3 10.98 3.47 6.53
C ILE A 3 9.62 2.97 6.03
N PHE A 4 8.52 3.41 6.64
CA PHE A 4 7.17 3.01 6.24
C PHE A 4 6.79 3.53 4.85
N ALA A 5 7.20 4.75 4.50
CA ALA A 5 7.03 5.26 3.14
C ALA A 5 7.80 4.42 2.11
N GLY A 6 9.04 4.00 2.43
CA GLY A 6 9.80 3.08 1.60
C GLY A 6 9.15 1.69 1.46
N LEU A 7 8.59 1.17 2.55
CA LEU A 7 7.84 -0.10 2.55
C LEU A 7 6.56 -0.01 1.70
N THR A 8 5.84 1.12 1.73
CA THR A 8 4.67 1.34 0.86
C THR A 8 5.02 1.30 -0.63
N VAL A 9 6.18 1.86 -1.02
CA VAL A 9 6.68 1.79 -2.41
C VAL A 9 6.97 0.35 -2.81
N TYR A 10 7.60 -0.42 -1.91
CA TYR A 10 7.83 -1.85 -2.12
C TYR A 10 6.53 -2.64 -2.26
N ASP A 11 5.56 -2.40 -1.38
CA ASP A 11 4.26 -3.08 -1.39
C ASP A 11 3.50 -2.87 -2.70
N THR A 12 3.60 -1.67 -3.30
CA THR A 12 2.97 -1.38 -4.59
C THR A 12 3.51 -2.29 -5.70
N GLN A 13 4.83 -2.49 -5.74
CA GLN A 13 5.46 -3.38 -6.72
C GLN A 13 5.12 -4.85 -6.44
N ARG A 14 5.08 -5.23 -5.17
CA ARG A 14 4.69 -6.58 -4.75
C ARG A 14 3.25 -6.91 -5.15
N ILE A 15 2.28 -6.02 -4.88
CA ILE A 15 0.86 -6.21 -5.23
C ILE A 15 0.71 -6.37 -6.74
N LYS A 16 1.40 -5.54 -7.53
CA LYS A 16 1.42 -5.63 -8.99
C LYS A 16 1.94 -7.00 -9.45
N SER A 17 3.06 -7.46 -8.89
CA SER A 17 3.64 -8.77 -9.20
C SER A 17 2.69 -9.92 -8.85
N GLN A 18 2.07 -9.87 -7.67
CA GLN A 18 1.10 -10.87 -7.22
C GLN A 18 -0.12 -10.94 -8.13
N TYR A 19 -0.67 -9.79 -8.55
CA TYR A 19 -1.79 -9.76 -9.50
C TYR A 19 -1.45 -10.46 -10.82
N PHE A 20 -0.27 -10.20 -11.39
CA PHE A 20 0.16 -10.88 -12.61
C PHE A 20 0.37 -12.39 -12.44
N MET A 21 0.77 -12.85 -11.25
CA MET A 21 0.92 -14.28 -10.99
C MET A 21 -0.42 -15.04 -10.98
N VAL A 22 -1.51 -14.36 -10.62
CA VAL A 22 -2.85 -14.97 -10.48
C VAL A 22 -3.80 -14.63 -11.62
N GLN A 23 -3.33 -13.89 -12.62
CA GLN A 23 -4.16 -13.42 -13.74
C GLN A 23 -4.82 -14.61 -14.47
N GLY A 24 -6.13 -14.52 -14.73
CA GLY A 24 -6.93 -15.56 -15.35
C GLY A 24 -7.27 -16.75 -14.44
N SER A 25 -6.89 -16.70 -13.16
CA SER A 25 -7.26 -17.72 -12.17
C SER A 25 -8.45 -17.28 -11.32
N ALA A 26 -9.05 -18.24 -10.60
CA ALA A 26 -10.11 -17.96 -9.62
C ALA A 26 -9.66 -17.04 -8.47
N LEU A 27 -8.36 -16.80 -8.30
CA LEU A 27 -7.80 -15.94 -7.25
C LEU A 27 -7.62 -14.49 -7.70
N GLU A 28 -7.84 -14.16 -8.97
CA GLU A 28 -7.58 -12.83 -9.53
C GLU A 28 -8.33 -11.73 -8.78
N GLU A 29 -9.65 -11.90 -8.60
CA GLU A 29 -10.50 -10.91 -7.94
C GLU A 29 -10.14 -10.74 -6.45
N SER A 30 -9.98 -11.85 -5.72
CA SER A 30 -9.58 -11.83 -4.32
C SER A 30 -8.22 -11.13 -4.12
N THR A 31 -7.25 -11.41 -5.00
CA THR A 31 -5.93 -10.78 -4.94
C THR A 31 -6.01 -9.28 -5.23
N ALA A 32 -6.86 -8.86 -6.16
CA ALA A 32 -7.10 -7.43 -6.42
C ALA A 32 -7.71 -6.72 -5.20
N VAL A 33 -8.69 -7.34 -4.53
CA VAL A 33 -9.30 -6.79 -3.31
C VAL A 33 -8.29 -6.71 -2.16
N MET A 34 -7.49 -7.76 -1.96
CA MET A 34 -6.43 -7.76 -0.94
C MET A 34 -5.38 -6.66 -1.23
N GLY A 35 -5.00 -6.48 -2.50
CA GLY A 35 -4.13 -5.39 -2.92
C GLY A 35 -4.72 -4.02 -2.62
N ALA A 36 -6.01 -3.81 -2.90
CA ALA A 36 -6.70 -2.55 -2.61
C ALA A 36 -6.74 -2.24 -1.11
N ILE A 37 -7.02 -3.24 -0.26
CA ILE A 37 -7.02 -3.06 1.21
C ILE A 37 -5.60 -2.70 1.70
N ALA A 38 -4.56 -3.35 1.19
CA ALA A 38 -3.19 -3.03 1.55
C ALA A 38 -2.80 -1.59 1.14
N LEU A 39 -3.20 -1.16 -0.06
CA LEU A 39 -2.99 0.21 -0.51
C LEU A 39 -3.74 1.24 0.34
N TYR A 40 -4.96 0.93 0.79
CA TYR A 40 -5.72 1.79 1.71
C TYR A 40 -4.99 1.98 3.05
N LEU A 41 -4.50 0.89 3.65
CA LEU A 41 -3.74 0.98 4.92
C LEU A 41 -2.44 1.77 4.74
N ASN A 42 -1.75 1.55 3.63
CA ASN A 42 -0.57 2.32 3.25
C ASN A 42 -0.87 3.82 3.10
N PHE A 43 -2.00 4.16 2.46
CA PHE A 43 -2.47 5.53 2.34
C PHE A 43 -2.74 6.16 3.71
N VAL A 44 -3.44 5.48 4.62
CA VAL A 44 -3.71 5.99 5.98
C VAL A 44 -2.41 6.26 6.74
N ASN A 45 -1.45 5.34 6.70
CA ASN A 45 -0.15 5.52 7.37
C ASN A 45 0.63 6.72 6.80
N LEU A 46 0.64 6.89 5.47
CA LEU A 46 1.26 8.04 4.82
C LEU A 46 0.52 9.34 5.16
N PHE A 47 -0.80 9.32 5.21
CA PHE A 47 -1.59 10.48 5.56
C PHE A 47 -1.32 10.92 7.01
N GLN A 48 -1.31 9.98 7.96
CA GLN A 48 -0.95 10.26 9.36
C GLN A 48 0.47 10.81 9.47
N PHE A 49 1.43 10.29 8.70
CA PHE A 49 2.77 10.85 8.63
C PHE A 49 2.75 12.31 8.17
N LEU A 50 2.05 12.61 7.09
CA LEU A 50 1.96 13.96 6.55
C LEU A 50 1.32 14.91 7.57
N LEU A 51 0.26 14.48 8.26
CA LEU A 51 -0.36 15.27 9.33
C LEU A 51 0.62 15.56 10.46
N MET A 52 1.39 14.57 10.92
CA MET A 52 2.40 14.77 11.97
C MET A 52 3.56 15.64 11.49
N PHE A 53 4.05 15.44 10.27
CA PHE A 53 5.16 16.20 9.71
C PHE A 53 4.80 17.67 9.46
N LEU A 54 3.62 17.93 8.91
CA LEU A 54 3.13 19.29 8.62
C LEU A 54 2.54 19.99 9.86
N GLY A 55 2.04 19.21 10.82
CA GLY A 55 1.47 19.69 12.07
C GLY A 55 2.49 19.96 13.18
N ASN A 56 3.74 19.49 13.04
CA ASN A 56 4.80 19.76 14.00
C ASN A 56 5.32 21.20 13.82
N ARG A 57 4.62 22.16 14.42
CA ARG A 57 4.93 23.60 14.41
C ARG A 57 5.09 24.12 15.84
N GLU A 58 5.89 23.42 16.65
CA GLU A 58 6.43 23.92 17.93
C GLU A 58 7.89 23.44 18.11
#